data_AF-A0A8H3I497-F1
#
_entry.id   AF-A0A8H3I497-F1
#
_cell.length_a   1.000
_cell.length_b   1.000
_cell.length_c   1.000
_cell.angle_alpha   90.00
_cell.angle_beta   90.00
_cell.angle_gamma   90.00
#
_symmetry.space_group_name_H-M   'P 1'
#
loop_
_entity.id
_entity.type
_entity.pdbx_description
1 polymer ?
#
loop_
_entity_poly.entity_id
_entity_poly.type
_entity_poly.pdbx_seq_one_letter_code
_entity_poly.pdbx_strand_id
1 'polypeptide(L)'
;MAGIWVGFGGIAGLSAATGMPNSVRADWPVMLKFLIGVFFAFAIHFIVLLGGELVTGTTLIFSIGWYNRAISALCSIINLVVAYIGNWCGCLIMAYFMAYLSNLFADASSKQWLNSLVLSKVEHGLALYSYELSERMRWCAWRFLCSMRAQTQPAK
;
A
#
# COMPACT_ATOMS: atom_id res chain seq x y z
N MET A 1 -1.93 -2.01 -13.54
CA MET A 1 -2.82 -0.85 -13.28
C MET A 1 -3.06 -0.59 -11.79
N ALA A 2 -3.06 -1.60 -10.92
CA ALA A 2 -3.30 -1.39 -9.48
C ALA A 2 -2.32 -0.41 -8.81
N GLY A 3 -1.05 -0.39 -9.24
CA GLY A 3 -0.04 0.55 -8.71
C GLY A 3 -0.40 2.03 -8.84
N ILE A 4 -1.13 2.44 -9.88
CA ILE A 4 -1.57 3.85 -10.04
C ILE A 4 -2.55 4.22 -8.92
N TRP A 5 -3.53 3.35 -8.64
CA TRP A 5 -4.53 3.56 -7.59
C TRP A 5 -3.93 3.52 -6.19
N VAL A 6 -2.97 2.61 -5.95
CA VAL A 6 -2.19 2.60 -4.70
C VAL A 6 -1.39 3.88 -4.54
N GLY A 7 -0.70 4.33 -5.60
CA GLY A 7 0.04 5.58 -5.61
C GLY A 7 -0.86 6.79 -5.33
N PHE A 8 -2.03 6.83 -5.96
CA PHE A 8 -3.03 7.87 -5.74
C PHE A 8 -3.50 7.94 -4.28
N GLY A 9 -3.93 6.81 -3.71
CA GLY A 9 -4.36 6.78 -2.31
C GLY A 9 -3.24 7.06 -1.31
N GLY A 10 -2.01 6.65 -1.64
CA GLY A 10 -0.81 6.98 -0.86
C GLY A 10 -0.53 8.48 -0.84
N ILE A 11 -0.58 9.15 -1.99
CA ILE A 11 -0.36 10.60 -2.10
C ILE A 11 -1.50 11.37 -1.44
N ALA A 12 -2.76 10.95 -1.63
CA ALA A 12 -3.91 11.56 -0.98
C ALA A 12 -3.84 11.46 0.55
N GLY A 13 -3.48 10.27 1.07
CA GLY A 13 -3.29 10.05 2.50
C GLY A 13 -2.12 10.86 3.08
N LEU A 14 -1.00 10.94 2.36
CA LEU A 14 0.13 11.76 2.76
C LEU A 14 -0.21 13.25 2.75
N SER A 15 -0.93 13.73 1.74
CA SER A 15 -1.38 15.12 1.64
C SER A 15 -2.30 15.49 2.81
N ALA A 16 -3.25 14.61 3.17
CA ALA A 16 -4.10 14.80 4.33
C ALA A 16 -3.31 14.82 5.65
N ALA A 17 -2.26 13.99 5.77
CA ALA A 17 -1.42 13.94 6.96
C ALA A 17 -0.49 15.16 7.09
N THR A 18 0.09 15.64 5.97
CA THR A 18 0.97 16.81 5.96
C THR A 18 0.20 18.13 6.05
N GLY A 19 -1.05 18.17 5.59
CA GLY A 19 -1.91 19.36 5.66
C GLY A 19 -2.29 19.76 7.10
N MET A 20 -2.06 18.90 8.09
CA MET A 20 -2.32 19.23 9.49
C MET A 20 -1.18 20.05 10.12
N PRO A 21 -1.51 21.05 10.98
CA PRO A 21 -0.51 21.86 11.66
C PRO A 21 0.36 21.00 12.60
N ASN A 22 1.61 21.41 12.80
CA ASN A 22 2.61 20.65 13.55
C ASN A 22 2.20 20.34 15.00
N SER A 23 1.49 21.25 15.66
CA SER A 23 0.95 21.05 17.02
C SER A 23 0.05 19.81 17.09
N VAL A 24 -0.89 19.72 16.16
CA VAL A 24 -1.84 18.61 16.08
C VAL A 24 -1.14 17.29 15.72
N ARG A 25 -0.09 17.34 14.88
CA ARG A 25 0.71 16.14 14.56
C ARG A 25 1.49 15.60 15.76
N ALA A 26 1.98 16.48 16.63
CA ALA A 26 2.71 16.11 17.84
C ALA A 26 1.76 15.56 18.91
N ASP A 27 0.63 16.23 19.11
CA ASP A 27 -0.33 15.89 20.17
C ASP A 27 -1.14 14.62 19.84
N TRP A 28 -1.47 14.39 18.55
CA TRP A 28 -2.36 13.31 18.11
C TRP A 28 -1.78 12.48 16.94
N PRO A 29 -0.66 11.75 17.15
CA PRO A 29 -0.02 10.96 16.09
C PRO A 29 -0.91 9.84 15.53
N VAL A 30 -1.92 9.40 16.29
CA VAL A 30 -2.92 8.41 15.87
C VAL A 30 -3.77 8.93 14.71
N MET A 31 -4.11 10.21 14.70
CA MET A 31 -4.99 10.80 13.69
C MET A 31 -4.36 10.76 12.29
N LEU A 32 -3.04 10.93 12.20
CA LEU A 32 -2.31 10.88 10.92
C LEU A 32 -2.35 9.47 10.34
N LYS A 33 -2.11 8.46 11.19
CA LYS A 33 -2.17 7.06 10.81
C LYS A 33 -3.59 6.66 10.39
N PHE A 34 -4.60 7.21 11.06
CA PHE A 34 -6.00 7.00 10.70
C PHE A 34 -6.34 7.58 9.32
N LEU A 35 -5.97 8.83 9.04
CA LEU A 35 -6.24 9.46 7.74
C LEU A 35 -5.55 8.70 6.60
N ILE A 36 -4.27 8.36 6.75
CA ILE A 36 -3.56 7.54 5.75
C ILE A 36 -4.27 6.19 5.55
N GLY A 37 -4.74 5.56 6.63
CA GLY A 37 -5.48 4.30 6.58
C GLY A 37 -6.80 4.39 5.81
N VAL A 38 -7.56 5.47 5.98
CA VAL A 38 -8.83 5.71 5.27
C VAL A 38 -8.60 5.88 3.77
N PHE A 39 -7.66 6.74 3.36
CA PHE A 39 -7.34 6.92 1.93
C PHE A 39 -6.75 5.66 1.29
N PHE A 40 -6.02 4.85 2.06
CA PHE A 40 -5.53 3.56 1.60
C PHE A 40 -6.66 2.53 1.40
N ALA A 41 -7.69 2.53 2.26
CA ALA A 41 -8.87 1.69 2.07
C ALA A 41 -9.62 2.04 0.78
N PHE A 42 -9.76 3.33 0.46
CA PHE A 42 -10.32 3.78 -0.83
C PHE A 42 -9.49 3.29 -2.02
N ALA A 43 -8.16 3.34 -1.94
CA ALA A 43 -7.29 2.84 -2.99
C ALA A 43 -7.56 1.36 -3.31
N ILE A 44 -7.66 0.51 -2.27
CA ILE A 44 -7.98 -0.91 -2.44
C ILE A 44 -9.37 -1.08 -3.07
N HIS A 45 -10.35 -0.26 -2.68
CA HIS A 45 -11.70 -0.33 -3.23
C HIS A 45 -11.72 -0.08 -4.75
N PHE A 46 -11.00 0.95 -5.22
CA PHE A 46 -10.88 1.23 -6.66
C PHE A 46 -10.17 0.11 -7.43
N ILE A 47 -9.14 -0.50 -6.84
CA ILE A 47 -8.42 -1.61 -7.46
C ILE A 47 -9.34 -2.80 -7.70
N VAL A 48 -10.22 -3.12 -6.74
CA VAL A 48 -11.17 -4.23 -6.88
C VAL A 48 -12.23 -3.91 -7.93
N LEU A 49 -12.82 -2.70 -7.90
CA LEU A 49 -13.87 -2.31 -8.85
C LEU A 49 -13.39 -2.29 -10.31
N LEU A 50 -12.13 -1.90 -10.54
CA LEU A 50 -11.56 -1.80 -11.88
C LEU A 50 -10.79 -3.06 -12.31
N GLY A 51 -10.81 -4.12 -11.48
CA GLY A 51 -10.16 -5.39 -11.79
C GLY A 51 -8.63 -5.29 -11.90
N GLY A 52 -7.99 -4.43 -11.11
CA GLY A 52 -6.55 -4.26 -11.14
C GLY A 52 -5.79 -5.39 -10.46
N GLU A 53 -4.75 -5.93 -11.12
CA GLU A 53 -3.87 -6.94 -10.52
C GLU A 53 -2.88 -6.33 -9.53
N LEU A 54 -3.11 -6.58 -8.24
CA LEU A 54 -2.25 -6.13 -7.14
C LEU A 54 -1.38 -7.28 -6.65
N VAL A 55 -0.06 -7.05 -6.58
CA VAL A 55 0.94 -8.06 -6.17
C VAL A 55 0.53 -8.77 -4.89
N THR A 56 0.11 -8.04 -3.86
CA THR A 56 -0.30 -8.62 -2.57
C THR A 56 -1.53 -9.53 -2.68
N GLY A 57 -2.51 -9.16 -3.51
CA GLY A 57 -3.67 -9.99 -3.79
C GLY A 57 -3.30 -11.25 -4.58
N THR A 58 -2.46 -11.10 -5.60
CA THR A 58 -2.00 -12.22 -6.43
C THR A 58 -1.14 -13.21 -5.65
N THR A 59 -0.22 -12.74 -4.78
CA THR A 59 0.58 -13.61 -3.89
C THR A 59 -0.32 -14.44 -2.98
N LEU A 60 -1.40 -13.85 -2.48
CA LEU A 60 -2.35 -14.55 -1.62
C LEU A 60 -3.10 -15.67 -2.40
N ILE A 61 -3.61 -15.35 -3.59
CA ILE A 61 -4.29 -16.34 -4.45
C ILE A 61 -3.35 -17.48 -4.82
N PHE A 62 -2.09 -17.17 -5.16
CA PHE A 62 -1.08 -18.18 -5.47
C PHE A 62 -0.69 -19.01 -4.26
N SER A 63 -0.63 -18.42 -3.07
CA SER A 63 -0.36 -19.17 -1.82
C SER A 63 -1.43 -20.23 -1.57
N ILE A 64 -2.71 -19.89 -1.75
CA ILE A 64 -3.83 -20.83 -1.62
C ILE A 64 -3.82 -21.85 -2.75
N GLY A 65 -3.52 -21.43 -3.97
CA GLY A 65 -3.41 -22.32 -5.13
C GLY A 65 -2.28 -23.33 -5.04
N TRP A 66 -1.14 -22.95 -4.47
CA TRP A 66 -0.02 -23.86 -4.19
C TRP A 66 -0.35 -24.83 -3.06
N TYR A 67 -1.05 -24.38 -2.01
CA TYR A 67 -1.55 -25.25 -0.94
C TYR A 67 -2.47 -26.35 -1.51
N ASN A 68 -3.36 -25.96 -2.43
CA ASN A 68 -4.26 -26.89 -3.12
C ASN A 68 -3.61 -27.65 -4.30
N ARG A 69 -2.30 -27.47 -4.55
CA ARG A 69 -1.56 -28.06 -5.70
C ARG A 69 -2.21 -27.79 -7.07
N ALA A 70 -3.00 -26.74 -7.18
CA ALA A 70 -3.80 -26.44 -8.37
C ALA A 70 -3.02 -25.65 -9.45
N ILE A 71 -1.87 -25.05 -9.10
CA ILE A 71 -1.16 -24.09 -9.95
C ILE A 71 0.34 -24.45 -10.03
N SER A 72 0.94 -24.29 -11.21
CA SER A 72 2.39 -24.45 -11.39
C SER A 72 3.16 -23.27 -10.80
N ALA A 73 4.22 -23.57 -10.04
CA ALA A 73 5.01 -22.56 -9.32
C ALA A 73 5.72 -21.57 -10.27
N LEU A 74 6.24 -22.07 -11.39
CA LEU A 74 7.02 -21.25 -12.32
C LEU A 74 6.17 -20.19 -13.04
N CYS A 75 4.96 -20.56 -13.49
CA CYS A 75 4.03 -19.60 -14.10
C CYS A 75 3.56 -18.54 -13.09
N SER A 76 3.32 -18.97 -11.84
CA SER A 76 2.94 -18.07 -10.74
C SER A 76 4.03 -17.03 -10.45
N ILE A 77 5.31 -17.41 -10.45
CA ILE A 77 6.43 -16.49 -10.20
C ILE A 77 6.57 -15.47 -11.33
N ILE A 78 6.46 -15.89 -12.59
CA ILE A 78 6.53 -14.97 -13.74
C ILE A 78 5.42 -13.93 -13.65
N ASN A 79 4.19 -14.36 -13.35
CA ASN A 79 3.07 -13.43 -13.19
C ASN A 79 3.31 -12.44 -12.04
N LEU A 80 3.89 -12.92 -10.94
CA LEU A 80 4.21 -12.08 -9.79
C LEU A 80 5.25 -11.00 -10.14
N VAL A 81 6.27 -11.34 -10.92
CA VAL A 81 7.29 -10.41 -11.39
C VAL A 81 6.69 -9.35 -12.31
N VAL A 82 5.86 -9.74 -13.26
CA VAL A 82 5.18 -8.81 -14.18
C VAL A 82 4.26 -7.86 -13.40
N ALA A 83 3.44 -8.39 -12.49
CA ALA A 83 2.59 -7.59 -11.63
C ALA A 83 3.39 -6.65 -10.71
N TYR A 84 4.57 -7.08 -10.23
CA TYR A 84 5.46 -6.26 -9.42
C TYR A 84 6.00 -5.08 -10.18
N ILE A 85 6.56 -5.31 -11.38
CA ILE A 85 7.09 -4.24 -12.23
C ILE A 85 5.96 -3.28 -12.62
N GLY A 86 4.81 -3.80 -13.03
CA GLY A 86 3.65 -2.97 -13.39
C GLY A 86 3.14 -2.09 -12.24
N ASN A 87 3.14 -2.62 -11.02
CA ASN A 87 2.72 -1.86 -9.84
C ASN A 87 3.77 -0.83 -9.40
N TRP A 88 5.06 -1.18 -9.48
CA TRP A 88 6.15 -0.25 -9.22
C TRP A 88 6.16 0.92 -10.21
N CYS A 89 6.05 0.64 -11.51
CA CYS A 89 5.95 1.67 -12.55
C CYS A 89 4.71 2.57 -12.34
N GLY A 90 3.56 1.99 -12.00
CA GLY A 90 2.34 2.76 -11.71
C GLY A 90 2.51 3.71 -10.54
N CYS A 91 3.15 3.27 -9.45
CA CYS A 91 3.46 4.13 -8.30
C CYS A 91 4.42 5.27 -8.69
N LEU A 92 5.46 4.98 -9.48
CA LEU A 92 6.43 5.99 -9.93
C LEU A 92 5.78 7.07 -10.81
N ILE A 93 4.95 6.66 -11.78
CA ILE A 93 4.21 7.59 -12.62
C ILE A 93 3.37 8.51 -11.72
N MET A 94 2.64 7.95 -10.76
CA MET A 94 1.78 8.76 -9.92
C MET A 94 2.56 9.70 -8.99
N ALA A 95 3.70 9.24 -8.45
CA ALA A 95 4.60 10.10 -7.68
C ALA A 95 5.15 11.27 -8.53
N TYR A 96 5.55 11.01 -9.77
CA TYR A 96 6.07 12.05 -10.67
C TYR A 96 4.99 13.08 -11.02
N PHE A 97 3.82 12.65 -11.48
CA PHE A 97 2.76 13.58 -11.89
C PHE A 97 2.11 14.31 -10.73
N MET A 98 1.86 13.64 -9.60
CA MET A 98 1.04 14.19 -8.52
C MET A 98 1.79 14.69 -7.31
N ALA A 99 3.05 14.30 -7.09
CA ALA A 99 3.87 14.86 -6.02
C ALA A 99 4.93 15.83 -6.55
N TYR A 100 5.63 15.45 -7.63
CA TYR A 100 6.72 16.27 -8.17
C TYR A 100 6.21 17.46 -9.01
N LEU A 101 5.41 17.24 -10.05
CA LEU A 101 4.95 18.33 -10.93
C LEU A 101 4.02 19.33 -10.22
N SER A 102 3.18 18.85 -9.31
CA SER A 102 2.25 19.67 -8.52
C SER A 102 2.91 20.46 -7.39
N ASN A 103 4.18 20.15 -7.05
CA ASN A 103 4.87 20.69 -5.87
C ASN A 103 4.09 20.49 -4.55
N LEU A 104 3.30 19.42 -4.46
CA LEU A 104 2.36 19.20 -3.34
C LEU A 104 3.02 19.17 -1.96
N PHE A 105 4.27 18.72 -1.89
CA PHE A 105 5.07 18.65 -0.66
C PHE A 105 6.24 19.63 -0.67
N ALA A 106 6.13 20.78 -1.35
CA ALA A 106 7.21 21.75 -1.44
C ALA A 106 7.55 22.45 -0.10
N ASP A 107 6.57 22.53 0.81
CA ASP A 107 6.71 23.16 2.12
C ASP A 107 7.75 22.46 3.01
N ALA A 108 8.53 23.26 3.75
CA ALA A 108 9.61 22.76 4.61
C ALA A 108 9.11 21.80 5.70
N SER A 109 7.95 22.07 6.30
CA SER A 109 7.35 21.23 7.35
C SER A 109 6.86 19.88 6.81
N SER A 110 6.38 19.87 5.55
CA SER A 110 5.93 18.66 4.86
C SER A 110 7.13 17.78 4.49
N LYS A 111 8.21 18.38 3.97
CA LYS A 111 9.46 17.68 3.64
C LYS A 111 10.12 17.06 4.86
N GLN A 112 10.22 17.81 5.96
CA GLN A 112 10.87 17.32 7.19
C GLN A 112 10.14 16.10 7.75
N TRP A 113 8.81 16.13 7.80
CA TRP A 113 8.01 15.00 8.26
C TRP A 113 8.02 13.83 7.27
N LEU A 114 7.98 14.10 5.96
CA LEU A 114 8.08 13.03 4.96
C LEU A 114 9.44 12.32 5.05
N ASN A 115 10.52 13.06 5.26
CA ASN A 115 11.85 12.48 5.47
C ASN A 115 11.90 11.62 6.73
N SER A 116 11.30 12.04 7.85
CA SER A 116 11.26 11.20 9.06
C SER A 116 10.43 9.92 8.83
N LEU A 117 9.35 9.99 8.06
CA LEU A 117 8.61 8.80 7.64
C LEU A 117 9.43 7.87 6.74
N VAL A 118 10.14 8.41 5.76
CA VAL A 118 10.96 7.61 4.84
C VAL A 118 12.10 6.94 5.59
N LEU A 119 12.82 7.68 6.43
CA LEU A 119 13.88 7.14 7.28
C LEU A 119 13.35 6.04 8.19
N SER A 120 12.19 6.24 8.83
CA SER A 120 11.56 5.19 9.65
C SER A 120 11.24 3.91 8.88
N LYS A 121 11.10 3.96 7.55
CA LYS A 121 10.85 2.79 6.70
C LYS A 121 12.13 2.18 6.14
N VAL A 122 13.20 2.96 5.97
CA VAL A 122 14.46 2.54 5.36
C VAL A 122 15.46 2.05 6.41
N GLU A 123 15.46 2.62 7.62
CA GLU A 123 16.43 2.32 8.69
C GLU A 123 16.22 0.95 9.34
N HIS A 124 15.05 0.32 9.18
CA HIS A 124 14.81 -1.04 9.68
C HIS A 124 15.49 -2.10 8.78
N GLY A 125 16.75 -2.43 9.12
CA GLY A 125 17.64 -3.35 8.39
C GLY A 125 17.38 -4.87 8.49
N LEU A 126 18.08 -5.63 7.64
CA LEU A 126 17.76 -6.96 7.09
C LEU A 126 17.83 -8.22 8.00
N ALA A 127 18.34 -8.20 9.23
CA ALA A 127 18.65 -9.46 9.95
C ALA A 127 17.71 -9.80 11.14
N LEU A 128 17.37 -8.83 12.00
CA LEU A 128 16.41 -9.04 13.10
C LEU A 128 14.97 -8.70 12.69
N TYR A 129 14.74 -8.26 11.46
CA TYR A 129 13.47 -7.67 11.05
C TYR A 129 12.56 -8.62 10.27
N SER A 130 13.05 -9.80 9.85
CA SER A 130 12.23 -10.73 9.08
C SER A 130 10.98 -11.16 9.86
N TYR A 131 11.06 -11.31 11.19
CA TYR A 131 9.92 -11.74 12.00
C TYR A 131 8.88 -10.62 12.19
N GLU A 132 9.25 -9.42 12.68
CA GLU A 132 8.29 -8.31 12.89
C GLU A 132 7.66 -7.85 11.58
N LEU A 133 8.46 -7.70 10.52
CA LEU A 133 7.93 -7.33 9.21
C LEU A 133 7.02 -8.44 8.68
N SER A 134 7.39 -9.71 8.86
CA SER A 134 6.51 -10.82 8.47
C SER A 134 5.21 -10.82 9.26
N GLU A 135 5.20 -10.47 10.55
CA GLU A 135 3.97 -10.35 11.33
C GLU A 135 3.09 -9.22 10.83
N ARG A 136 3.65 -8.03 10.64
CA ARG A 136 2.91 -6.89 10.08
C ARG A 136 2.35 -7.22 8.70
N MET A 137 3.12 -7.92 7.87
CA MET A 137 2.69 -8.35 6.55
C MET A 137 1.61 -9.44 6.62
N ARG A 138 1.70 -10.38 7.56
CA ARG A 138 0.65 -11.35 7.87
C ARG A 138 -0.64 -10.65 8.30
N TRP A 139 -0.57 -9.63 9.17
CA TRP A 139 -1.73 -8.85 9.59
C TRP A 139 -2.36 -8.04 8.45
N CYS A 140 -1.55 -7.44 7.58
CA CYS A 140 -2.04 -6.76 6.37
C CYS A 140 -2.74 -7.75 5.43
N ALA A 141 -2.12 -8.91 5.18
CA ALA A 141 -2.69 -9.95 4.33
C ALA A 141 -3.99 -10.52 4.92
N TRP A 142 -4.04 -10.73 6.24
CA TRP A 142 -5.25 -11.17 6.95
C TRP A 142 -6.39 -10.17 6.83
N ARG A 143 -6.11 -8.87 7.03
CA ARG A 143 -7.14 -7.83 6.87
C ARG A 143 -7.64 -7.72 5.44
N PHE A 144 -6.75 -7.90 4.47
CA PHE A 144 -7.12 -7.97 3.06
C PHE A 144 -8.01 -9.19 2.77
N LEU A 145 -7.68 -10.35 3.31
CA LEU A 145 -8.52 -11.56 3.26
C LEU A 145 -9.92 -11.32 3.84
N CYS A 146 -10.02 -10.71 5.01
CA CYS A 146 -11.30 -10.36 5.63
C CYS A 146 -12.12 -9.43 4.72
N SER A 147 -11.49 -8.43 4.10
CA SER A 147 -12.14 -7.52 3.17
C SER A 147 -12.64 -8.23 1.91
N MET A 148 -11.84 -9.12 1.32
CA MET A 148 -12.22 -9.93 0.17
C MET A 148 -13.36 -10.92 0.51
N ARG A 149 -13.33 -11.54 1.69
CA ARG A 149 -14.39 -12.45 2.17
C ARG A 149 -15.71 -11.72 2.41
N ALA A 150 -15.66 -10.49 2.88
CA ALA A 150 -16.86 -9.67 3.05
C ALA A 150 -17.52 -9.33 1.70
N GLN A 151 -16.75 -9.25 0.62
CA GLN A 151 -17.24 -8.92 -0.72
C GLN A 151 -17.75 -10.13 -1.52
N THR A 152 -17.39 -11.37 -1.14
CA THR A 152 -17.89 -12.60 -1.78
C THR A 152 -19.14 -13.19 -1.13
N GLN A 153 -19.65 -12.58 -0.05
CA GLN A 153 -20.96 -12.94 0.49
C GLN A 153 -22.03 -12.44 -0.50
N PRO A 154 -22.93 -13.29 -1.02
CA PRO A 154 -24.07 -12.82 -1.79
C PRO A 154 -24.89 -11.89 -0.88
N ALA A 155 -25.29 -10.73 -1.40
CA ALA A 155 -26.25 -9.86 -0.74
C ALA A 155 -27.47 -10.71 -0.34
N LYS A 156 -27.73 -10.82 0.96
CA LYS A 156 -28.96 -11.41 1.48
C LYS A 156 -30.11 -10.42 1.31
#